data_AF-A0A800K4D8-F1
#
_entry.id   AF-A0A800K4D8-F1
#
_cell.length_a   1.000
_cell.length_b   1.000
_cell.length_c   1.000
_cell.angle_alpha   90.00
_cell.angle_beta   90.00
_cell.angle_gamma   90.00
#
_symmetry.space_group_name_H-M   'P 1'
#
loop_
_entity.id
_entity.type
_entity.pdbx_description
1 polymer ?
#
loop_
_entity_poly.entity_id
_entity_poly.type
_entity_poly.pdbx_seq_one_letter_code
_entity_poly.pdbx_strand_id
1 'polypeptide(L)' 'MPESAKSSTQTDDSLWTVVLAGGIGSRFWPVSTRERPKQLLPLASERPLIV' A
#
# COMPACT_ATOMS: atom_id res chain seq x y z
N MET A 1 14.14 27.91 -27.53
CA MET A 1 14.06 26.72 -26.67
C MET A 1 12.69 26.72 -26.02
N PRO A 2 11.74 25.87 -26.46
CA PRO A 2 10.40 25.90 -25.89
C PRO A 2 10.40 25.24 -24.51
N GLU A 3 9.77 25.94 -23.58
CA GLU A 3 9.43 25.51 -22.23
C GLU A 3 8.73 24.14 -22.28
N SER A 4 9.29 23.18 -21.56
CA SER A 4 8.70 21.86 -21.36
C SER A 4 7.38 22.05 -20.62
N ALA A 5 6.27 22.07 -21.38
CA ALA A 5 4.92 22.12 -20.84
C ALA A 5 4.78 21.02 -19.79
N LYS A 6 4.67 21.42 -18.52
CA LYS A 6 4.28 20.51 -17.45
C LYS A 6 2.86 20.05 -17.83
N SER A 7 2.76 18.81 -18.29
CA SER A 7 1.48 18.14 -18.48
C SER A 7 0.74 18.26 -17.15
N SER A 8 -0.26 19.13 -17.11
CA SER A 8 -1.20 19.20 -16.01
C SER A 8 -1.90 17.86 -15.99
N THR A 9 -1.46 16.96 -15.12
CA THR A 9 -2.15 15.70 -14.87
C THR A 9 -3.55 16.06 -14.44
N GLN A 10 -4.49 15.96 -15.38
CA GLN A 10 -5.90 16.07 -15.09
C GLN A 10 -6.17 14.88 -14.16
N THR A 11 -6.41 15.18 -12.89
CA THR A 11 -6.91 14.17 -11.96
C THR A 11 -8.25 13.75 -12.53
N ASP A 12 -8.30 12.56 -13.12
CA ASP A 12 -9.56 11.96 -13.50
C ASP A 12 -10.39 11.83 -12.22
N ASP A 13 -11.44 12.63 -12.10
CA ASP A 13 -12.37 12.64 -10.95
C ASP A 13 -13.05 11.27 -10.73
N SER A 14 -12.78 10.28 -11.59
CA SER A 14 -13.30 8.93 -11.55
C SER A 14 -12.25 7.83 -11.32
N LEU A 15 -11.04 8.17 -10.87
CA LEU A 15 -10.01 7.16 -10.57
C LEU A 15 -10.27 6.46 -9.22
N TRP A 16 -10.65 5.18 -9.29
CA TRP A 16 -10.79 4.32 -8.11
C TRP A 16 -9.57 3.41 -7.94
N THR A 17 -9.07 3.29 -6.71
CA THR A 17 -7.98 2.36 -6.36
C THR A 17 -8.48 1.34 -5.35
N VAL A 18 -8.24 0.06 -5.64
CA VAL A 18 -8.53 -1.05 -4.74
C VAL A 18 -7.25 -1.79 -4.42
N VAL A 19 -6.94 -1.92 -3.12
CA VAL A 19 -5.78 -2.68 -2.64
C VAL A 19 -6.27 -3.97 -2.00
N LEU A 20 -6.02 -5.11 -2.66
CA LEU A 20 -6.35 -6.42 -2.10
C LEU A 20 -5.30 -6.84 -1.05
N ALA A 21 -5.55 -6.45 0.19
CA ALA A 21 -4.69 -6.70 1.34
C ALA A 21 -5.02 -8.04 2.06
N GLY A 22 -5.17 -9.14 1.32
CA GLY A 22 -5.59 -10.45 1.85
C GLY A 22 -4.47 -11.38 2.31
N GLY A 23 -4.85 -12.43 3.05
CA GLY A 23 -3.98 -13.52 3.52
C GLY A 23 -3.51 -13.37 4.97
N ILE A 24 -3.62 -14.46 5.75
CA ILE A 24 -3.39 -14.47 7.22
C ILE A 24 -1.93 -14.35 7.65
N GLY A 25 -0.98 -14.38 6.71
CA GLY A 25 0.44 -14.30 7.03
C GLY A 25 1.03 -15.53 7.72
N SER A 26 0.56 -16.74 7.44
CA SER A 26 1.04 -17.98 8.09
C SER A 26 2.56 -18.20 8.00
N ARG A 27 3.21 -17.74 6.91
CA ARG A 27 4.68 -17.76 6.74
C ARG A 27 5.42 -16.81 7.68
N PHE A 28 4.72 -15.84 8.24
CA PHE A 28 5.22 -14.87 9.21
C PHE A 28 4.81 -15.23 10.65
N TRP A 29 4.20 -16.39 10.87
CA TRP A 29 4.02 -16.91 12.23
C TRP A 29 5.41 -17.10 12.88
N PRO A 30 5.61 -16.76 14.16
CA PRO A 30 4.62 -16.36 15.16
C PRO A 30 4.27 -14.87 15.18
N VAL A 31 4.93 -14.05 14.36
CA VAL A 31 4.77 -12.59 14.36
C VAL A 31 3.42 -12.15 13.79
N SER A 32 2.91 -12.87 12.79
CA SER A 32 1.54 -12.69 12.27
C SER A 32 0.56 -13.52 13.09
N THR A 33 -0.53 -12.90 13.53
CA THR A 33 -1.65 -13.55 14.22
C THR A 33 -2.96 -13.28 13.49
N ARG A 34 -4.06 -13.87 13.98
CA ARG A 34 -5.39 -13.60 13.45
C ARG A 34 -5.81 -12.15 13.70
N GLU A 35 -5.46 -11.63 14.87
CA GLU A 35 -5.73 -10.25 15.32
C GLU A 35 -4.76 -9.25 14.68
N ARG A 36 -3.56 -9.71 14.25
CA ARG A 36 -2.55 -8.86 13.61
C ARG A 36 -1.97 -9.54 12.35
N PRO A 37 -2.68 -9.47 11.20
CA PRO A 37 -2.25 -10.11 9.96
C PRO A 37 -1.06 -9.38 9.31
N LYS A 38 -0.40 -10.04 8.34
CA LYS A 38 0.88 -9.60 7.74
C LYS A 38 0.93 -8.15 7.25
N GLN A 39 -0.20 -7.60 6.79
CA GLN A 39 -0.29 -6.26 6.20
C GLN A 39 -0.12 -5.18 7.27
N LEU A 40 -0.39 -5.52 8.53
CA LEU A 40 -0.21 -4.63 9.67
C LEU A 40 1.18 -4.76 10.31
N LEU A 41 2.06 -5.61 9.75
CA LEU A 41 3.39 -5.84 10.32
C LEU A 41 4.43 -4.83 9.78
N PRO A 42 5.29 -4.29 10.64
CA PRO A 42 6.39 -3.41 10.25
C PRO A 42 7.59 -4.23 9.71
N LEU A 43 7.46 -4.77 8.50
CA LEU A 43 8.46 -5.72 7.95
C LEU A 43 9.68 -5.04 7.30
N ALA A 44 9.50 -3.85 6.74
CA ALA A 44 10.54 -3.12 6.00
C ALA A 44 10.86 -1.73 6.61
N SER A 45 10.08 -1.31 7.60
CA SER A 45 10.23 -0.02 8.29
C SER A 45 9.63 -0.14 9.68
N GLU A 46 9.72 0.93 10.47
CA GLU A 46 9.02 1.03 11.76
C GLU A 46 7.49 1.13 11.63
N ARG A 47 6.97 1.33 10.41
CA ARG A 47 5.53 1.44 10.13
C ARG A 47 4.98 0.14 9.52
N PRO A 48 3.69 -0.17 9.79
CA PRO A 48 2.96 -1.22 9.08
C PRO A 48 3.00 -1.06 7.55
N LEU A 49 2.84 -2.15 6.81
CA LEU A 49 2.78 -2.10 5.33
C LEU A 49 1.57 -1.31 4.82
N ILE A 50 0.47 -1.34 5.57
CA ILE A 50 -0.72 -0.53 5.32
C ILE A 50 -1.30 -0.04 6.65
N VAL A 51 -1.84 1.17 6.63
CA VAL A 51 -2.55 1.84 7.74
C VAL A 51 -3.97 2.17 7.34
#